data_AF-A0A9W4X0W3-F1
#
_entry.id   AF-A0A9W4X0W3-F1
#
_cell.length_a   1.000
_cell.length_b   1.000
_cell.length_c   1.000
_cell.angle_alpha   90.00
_cell.angle_beta   90.00
_cell.angle_gamma   90.00
#
_symmetry.space_group_name_H-M   'P 1'
#
loop_
_entity.id
_entity.type
_entity.pdbx_description
1 polymer ?
#
loop_
_entity_poly.entity_id
_entity_poly.type
_entity_poly.pdbx_seq_one_letter_code
_entity_poly.pdbx_strand_id
1 'polypeptide(L)'
;LPSKNRRPGFLKISEYPKGLELDIPYYEYRFAIEVQGKQYEKYDKFFHKGDLNNFIKQQKRDQVKKDLCKKNQIILIEVWYFEDPHTIIPQQLQKL
;
A
#
# COMPACT_ATOMS: atom_id res chain seq x y z
N LEU A 1 -9.58 15.09 6.69
CA LEU A 1 -10.20 13.76 6.44
C LEU A 1 -9.45 13.08 5.29
N PRO A 2 -9.39 11.75 5.21
CA PRO A 2 -8.77 11.09 4.07
C PRO A 2 -9.52 11.43 2.79
N SER A 3 -8.80 11.48 1.68
CA SER A 3 -9.39 11.74 0.36
C SER A 3 -10.33 10.62 -0.05
N LYS A 4 -11.44 10.99 -0.68
CA LYS A 4 -12.37 10.03 -1.31
C LYS A 4 -11.75 9.37 -2.55
N ASN A 5 -10.78 10.02 -3.19
CA ASN A 5 -10.11 9.44 -4.36
C ASN A 5 -9.05 8.43 -3.91
N ARG A 6 -9.39 7.15 -3.90
CA ARG A 6 -8.46 6.08 -3.54
C ARG A 6 -7.56 5.63 -4.69
N ARG A 7 -7.84 6.03 -5.95
CA ARG A 7 -7.08 5.62 -7.15
C ARG A 7 -6.58 6.86 -7.90
N PRO A 8 -5.55 7.54 -7.38
CA PRO A 8 -5.04 8.76 -7.97
C PRO A 8 -4.40 8.48 -9.34
N GLY A 9 -4.44 9.46 -10.24
CA GLY A 9 -3.96 9.28 -11.62
C GLY A 9 -2.50 8.86 -11.72
N PHE A 10 -1.65 9.25 -10.76
CA PHE A 10 -0.24 8.87 -10.75
C PHE A 10 0.01 7.38 -10.45
N LEU A 11 -1.00 6.65 -9.95
CA LEU A 11 -0.94 5.20 -9.76
C LEU A 11 -1.43 4.41 -10.99
N LYS A 12 -1.74 5.08 -12.09
CA LYS A 12 -2.15 4.47 -13.36
C LYS A 12 -0.95 4.32 -14.29
N ILE A 13 -0.67 3.08 -14.68
CA ILE A 13 0.37 2.72 -15.66
C ILE A 13 -0.21 1.75 -16.70
N SER A 14 0.56 1.41 -17.75
CA SER A 14 0.12 0.47 -18.78
C SER A 14 -0.28 -0.90 -18.21
N GLU A 15 0.46 -1.42 -17.22
CA GLU A 15 0.15 -2.68 -16.52
C GLU A 15 -1.11 -2.57 -15.64
N TYR A 16 -1.43 -1.36 -15.15
CA TYR A 16 -2.57 -1.08 -14.26
C TYR A 16 -3.41 0.10 -14.80
N PRO A 17 -4.17 -0.08 -15.90
CA PRO A 17 -4.86 1.02 -16.58
C PRO A 17 -6.03 1.61 -15.78
N LYS A 18 -6.49 0.92 -14.73
CA LYS A 18 -7.50 1.43 -13.77
C LYS A 18 -6.88 2.15 -12.57
N GLY A 19 -5.55 2.17 -12.46
CA GLY A 19 -4.83 2.68 -11.30
C GLY A 19 -4.75 1.68 -10.15
N LEU A 20 -3.66 1.75 -9.39
CA LEU A 20 -3.56 1.10 -8.08
C LEU A 20 -4.31 1.93 -7.03
N GLU A 21 -4.77 1.26 -5.98
CA GLU A 21 -5.56 1.84 -4.91
C GLU A 21 -4.71 2.07 -3.66
N LEU A 22 -4.97 3.19 -2.98
CA LEU A 22 -4.44 3.51 -1.66
C LEU A 22 -5.55 3.37 -0.61
N ASP A 23 -5.26 2.74 0.52
CA ASP A 23 -6.27 2.45 1.55
C ASP A 23 -6.75 3.75 2.21
N ILE A 24 -5.83 4.56 2.75
CA ILE A 24 -6.16 5.80 3.47
C ILE A 24 -5.26 6.97 3.03
N PRO A 25 -5.54 7.63 1.89
CA PRO A 25 -4.70 8.72 1.39
C PRO A 25 -5.07 10.08 1.99
N TYR A 26 -4.03 10.87 2.30
CA TYR A 26 -4.09 12.26 2.75
C TYR A 26 -3.23 13.11 1.80
N TYR A 27 -3.69 13.31 0.56
CA TYR A 27 -2.87 13.95 -0.49
C TYR A 27 -2.39 15.37 -0.14
N GLU A 28 -3.19 16.14 0.59
CA GLU A 28 -2.81 17.48 1.07
C GLU A 28 -1.55 17.43 1.95
N TYR A 29 -1.39 16.34 2.70
CA TYR A 29 -0.26 16.09 3.59
C TYR A 29 0.78 15.14 2.97
N ARG A 30 0.60 14.76 1.71
CA ARG A 30 1.54 13.92 0.93
C ARG A 30 1.87 12.57 1.59
N PHE A 31 0.90 11.96 2.27
CA PHE A 31 1.05 10.58 2.75
C PHE A 31 -0.21 9.75 2.54
N ALA A 32 -0.08 8.43 2.64
CA ALA A 32 -1.19 7.51 2.75
C ALA A 32 -0.86 6.41 3.77
N ILE A 33 -1.87 5.91 4.47
CA ILE A 33 -1.74 4.74 5.34
C ILE A 33 -2.19 3.52 4.54
N GLU A 34 -1.37 2.47 4.56
CA GLU A 34 -1.63 1.17 3.92
C GLU A 34 -1.66 0.08 4.99
N VAL A 35 -2.71 -0.76 4.97
CA VAL A 35 -2.86 -1.84 5.94
C VAL A 35 -2.39 -3.15 5.31
N GLN A 36 -1.27 -3.67 5.83
CA GLN A 36 -0.63 -4.89 5.33
C GLN A 36 -1.15 -6.12 6.08
N GLY A 37 -1.90 -6.97 5.37
CA GLY A 37 -2.38 -8.26 5.87
C GLY A 37 -1.29 -9.35 5.93
N LYS A 38 -1.57 -10.43 6.67
CA LYS A 38 -0.66 -11.59 6.82
C LYS A 38 -0.22 -12.24 5.50
N GLN A 39 -1.08 -12.17 4.49
CA GLN A 39 -0.84 -12.66 3.13
C GLN A 39 0.30 -11.95 2.37
N TYR A 40 0.78 -10.79 2.87
CA TYR A 40 1.89 -10.06 2.27
C TYR A 40 3.27 -10.47 2.81
N GLU A 41 3.32 -11.07 4.01
CA GLU A 41 4.57 -11.39 4.70
C GLU A 41 5.11 -12.78 4.30
N LYS A 42 4.23 -13.77 4.17
CA LYS A 42 4.59 -15.16 3.87
C LYS A 42 3.57 -15.78 2.94
N TYR A 43 4.07 -16.61 2.03
CA TYR A 43 3.22 -17.45 1.19
C TYR A 43 2.34 -18.34 2.07
N ASP A 44 1.05 -18.07 2.07
CA ASP A 44 0.03 -18.90 2.69
C ASP A 44 -0.79 -19.63 1.60
N LYS A 45 -0.78 -20.97 1.64
CA LYS A 45 -1.45 -21.82 0.63
C LYS A 45 -2.94 -21.50 0.50
N PHE A 46 -3.59 -21.06 1.57
CA PHE A 46 -5.01 -20.71 1.59
C PHE A 46 -5.26 -19.38 0.88
N PHE A 47 -4.46 -18.35 1.16
CA PHE A 47 -4.62 -17.02 0.55
C PHE A 47 -4.15 -16.95 -0.92
N HIS A 48 -3.18 -17.77 -1.32
CA HIS A 48 -2.66 -17.77 -2.69
C HIS A 48 -3.24 -18.87 -3.58
N LYS A 49 -4.29 -19.57 -3.13
CA LYS A 49 -4.94 -20.70 -3.85
C LYS A 49 -3.94 -21.79 -4.27
N GLY A 50 -2.87 -21.97 -3.50
CA GLY A 50 -1.80 -22.91 -3.84
C GLY A 50 -0.86 -22.48 -4.98
N ASP A 51 -0.98 -21.25 -5.52
CA ASP A 51 -0.14 -20.76 -6.63
C ASP A 51 0.81 -19.65 -6.18
N LEU A 52 2.10 -19.99 -6.13
CA LEU A 52 3.20 -19.07 -5.81
C LEU A 52 3.26 -17.86 -6.75
N ASN A 53 2.79 -17.99 -7.99
CA ASN A 53 2.79 -16.89 -8.95
C ASN A 53 1.86 -15.75 -8.53
N ASN A 54 0.77 -16.05 -7.83
CA ASN A 54 -0.12 -15.00 -7.31
C ASN A 54 0.54 -14.18 -6.22
N PHE A 55 1.33 -14.84 -5.35
CA PHE A 55 2.14 -14.16 -4.34
C PHE A 55 3.24 -13.28 -4.98
N ILE A 56 3.95 -13.79 -5.99
CA ILE A 56 4.98 -13.00 -6.71
C ILE A 56 4.34 -11.79 -7.41
N LYS A 57 3.19 -11.97 -8.07
CA LYS A 57 2.46 -10.87 -8.72
C LYS A 57 2.01 -9.82 -7.71
N GLN A 58 1.56 -10.25 -6.53
CA GLN A 58 1.15 -9.35 -5.45
C GLN A 58 2.34 -8.52 -4.96
N GLN A 59 3.47 -9.16 -4.63
CA GLN A 59 4.70 -8.44 -4.23
C GLN A 59 5.17 -7.45 -5.31
N LYS A 60 5.16 -7.85 -6.59
CA LYS A 60 5.53 -6.95 -7.70
C LYS A 60 4.58 -5.75 -7.76
N ARG A 61 3.27 -5.97 -7.58
CA ARG A 61 2.27 -4.90 -7.57
C ARG A 61 2.48 -3.94 -6.40
N ASP A 62 2.81 -4.44 -5.21
CA ASP A 62 3.09 -3.60 -4.04
C ASP A 62 4.37 -2.79 -4.24
N GLN A 63 5.41 -3.39 -4.82
CA GLN A 63 6.64 -2.68 -5.15
C GLN A 63 6.38 -1.55 -6.16
N VAL A 64 5.60 -1.82 -7.22
CA VAL A 64 5.20 -0.78 -8.18
C VAL A 64 4.41 0.34 -7.50
N LYS A 65 3.51 0.02 -6.57
CA LYS A 65 2.79 1.03 -5.77
C LYS A 65 3.78 1.91 -4.99
N LYS A 66 4.72 1.29 -4.26
CA LYS A 66 5.75 2.00 -3.49
C LYS A 66 6.59 2.93 -4.36
N ASP A 67 7.03 2.44 -5.52
CA ASP A 67 7.85 3.21 -6.44
C ASP A 67 7.11 4.41 -7.03
N LEU A 68 5.85 4.21 -7.42
CA LEU A 68 5.00 5.29 -7.93
C LEU A 68 4.70 6.33 -6.85
N CYS A 69 4.42 5.91 -5.61
CA CYS A 69 4.24 6.82 -4.48
C CYS A 69 5.52 7.62 -4.21
N LYS A 70 6.68 6.97 -4.13
CA LYS A 70 7.99 7.62 -3.94
C LYS A 70 8.28 8.65 -5.04
N LYS A 71 8.04 8.29 -6.30
CA LYS A 71 8.22 9.20 -7.46
C LYS A 71 7.33 10.44 -7.37
N ASN A 72 6.14 10.31 -6.80
CA ASN A 72 5.18 11.40 -6.63
C ASN A 72 5.26 12.05 -5.24
N GLN A 73 6.32 11.78 -4.48
CA GLN A 73 6.55 12.34 -3.14
C GLN A 73 5.39 12.05 -2.17
N ILE A 74 4.74 10.89 -2.31
CA ILE A 74 3.74 10.38 -1.38
C ILE A 74 4.42 9.37 -0.47
N ILE A 75 4.38 9.64 0.84
CA ILE A 75 4.92 8.75 1.86
C ILE A 75 3.88 7.68 2.19
N LEU A 76 4.28 6.41 2.19
CA LEU A 76 3.42 5.30 2.59
C LEU A 76 3.75 4.90 4.03
N ILE A 77 2.76 5.05 4.91
CA ILE A 77 2.79 4.54 6.27
C ILE A 77 2.20 3.14 6.23
N GLU A 78 3.06 2.13 6.24
CA GLU A 78 2.63 0.73 6.26
C GLU A 78 2.35 0.31 7.70
N VAL A 79 1.16 -0.24 7.95
CA VAL A 79 0.75 -0.79 9.24
C VAL A 79 0.49 -2.28 9.05
N TRP A 80 1.28 -3.13 9.69
CA TRP A 80 1.15 -4.57 9.59
C TRP A 80 0.06 -5.10 10.52
N TYR A 81 -0.59 -6.20 10.12
CA TYR A 81 -1.69 -6.81 10.87
C TYR A 81 -1.35 -7.22 12.33
N PHE A 82 -0.07 -7.40 12.65
CA PHE A 82 0.41 -7.73 13.99
C PHE A 82 0.83 -6.50 14.81
N GLU A 83 0.82 -5.31 14.22
CA GLU A 83 1.16 -4.07 14.88
C GLU A 83 -0.08 -3.40 15.48
N ASP A 84 0.12 -2.65 16.57
CA ASP A 84 -0.92 -1.75 17.08
C ASP A 84 -0.95 -0.47 16.24
N PRO A 85 -2.03 -0.19 15.48
CA PRO A 85 -2.14 1.02 14.66
C PRO A 85 -2.09 2.30 15.49
N HIS A 86 -2.54 2.27 16.76
CA HIS A 86 -2.49 3.43 17.65
C HIS A 86 -1.07 3.78 18.10
N THR A 87 -0.13 2.84 17.96
CA THR A 87 1.28 3.04 18.24
C THR A 87 2.05 3.42 16.98
N ILE A 88 1.89 2.65 15.89
CA ILE A 88 2.69 2.82 14.67
C ILE A 88 2.34 4.10 13.92
N ILE A 89 1.05 4.42 13.78
CA ILE A 89 0.64 5.58 12.97
C ILE A 89 1.20 6.88 13.58
N PRO A 90 1.01 7.18 14.89
CA PRO A 90 1.59 8.40 15.46
C PRO A 90 3.12 8.45 15.39
N GLN A 91 3.81 7.33 15.61
CA GLN A 91 5.27 7.26 15.52
C GLN A 91 5.80 7.57 14.11
N GLN A 92 5.12 7.11 13.07
CA GLN A 92 5.50 7.38 11.69
C GLN A 92 5.15 8.82 11.30
N LEU A 93 3.99 9.33 11.75
CA LEU A 93 3.59 10.73 11.52
C LEU A 93 4.56 11.73 12.14
N GLN A 94 5.17 11.42 13.30
CA GLN A 94 6.20 12.26 13.92
C GLN A 94 7.51 12.37 13.11
N LYS A 95 7.74 11.47 12.15
CA LYS A 95 8.94 11.45 11.31
C LYS A 95 8.75 12.17 9.96
N LEU A 96 7.51 12.57 9.65
CA LEU A 96 7.17 13.32 8.44
C LEU A 96 7.59 14.79 8.59
#